data_AF-A0A6M3XU39-F1
#
_entry.id   AF-A0A6M3XU39-F1
#
_cell.length_a   1.000
_cell.length_b   1.000
_cell.length_c   1.000
_cell.angle_alpha   90.00
_cell.angle_beta   90.00
_cell.angle_gamma   90.00
#
_symmetry.space_group_name_H-M   'P 1'
#
loop_
_entity.id
_entity.type
_entity.pdbx_description
1 polymer ?
#
loop_
_entity_poly.entity_id
_entity_poly.type
_entity_poly.pdbx_seq_one_letter_code
_entity_poly.pdbx_strand_id
1 'polypeptide(L)'
;MKTKEEAKANLEASIGYIPDRYRTGVSRADWATPAGSDQAEKNFADSMSKVIASKRRQANVKKVSNAEWQALARDKGGAVIGERIRGALEKQSARWSPIYDRVVADIGRLPPRTVDFRSNINNRVVGTVEAWKKHSGKL
;
A
#
# COMPACT_ATOMS: atom_id res chain seq x y z
N MET A 1 26.84 -26.16 24.22
CA MET A 1 26.13 -25.35 23.20
C MET A 1 26.24 -26.06 21.86
N LYS A 2 25.22 -25.96 21.00
CA LYS A 2 25.27 -26.54 19.65
C LYS A 2 26.34 -25.84 18.80
N THR A 3 26.93 -26.54 17.85
CA THR A 3 27.86 -25.96 16.85
C THR A 3 27.09 -25.18 15.78
N LYS A 4 27.81 -24.39 14.98
CA LYS A 4 27.22 -23.63 13.86
C LYS A 4 26.68 -24.58 12.79
N GLU A 5 27.38 -25.69 12.57
CA GLU A 5 27.07 -26.74 11.63
C GLU A 5 25.81 -27.49 12.06
N GLU A 6 25.69 -27.82 13.35
CA GLU A 6 24.47 -28.38 13.93
C GLU A 6 23.28 -27.41 13.83
N ALA A 7 23.48 -26.10 14.02
CA ALA A 7 22.42 -25.12 13.86
C ALA A 7 21.94 -25.02 12.40
N LYS A 8 22.86 -25.03 11.43
CA LYS A 8 22.55 -25.01 10.00
C LYS A 8 21.80 -26.27 9.57
N ALA A 9 22.28 -27.46 9.92
CA ALA A 9 21.62 -28.72 9.59
C ALA A 9 20.20 -28.81 10.16
N ASN A 10 19.99 -28.31 11.39
CA ASN A 10 18.66 -28.24 11.99
C ASN A 10 17.71 -27.29 11.23
N LEU A 11 18.21 -26.15 10.75
CA LEU A 11 17.42 -25.21 9.95
C LEU A 11 17.08 -25.80 8.57
N GLU A 12 18.02 -26.47 7.91
CA GLU A 12 17.78 -27.14 6.62
C GLU A 12 16.74 -28.25 6.73
N ALA A 13 16.85 -29.10 7.76
CA ALA A 13 15.84 -30.13 8.04
C ALA A 13 14.43 -29.54 8.27
N SER A 14 14.37 -28.32 8.82
CA SER A 14 13.09 -27.65 9.10
C SER A 14 12.32 -27.23 7.85
N ILE A 15 13.00 -27.09 6.70
CA ILE A 15 12.37 -26.76 5.42
C ILE A 15 11.32 -27.80 5.04
N GLY A 16 11.55 -29.07 5.37
CA GLY A 16 10.64 -30.17 5.02
C GLY A 16 9.28 -30.13 5.73
N TYR A 17 9.15 -29.43 6.86
CA TYR A 17 7.90 -29.45 7.66
C TYR A 17 7.36 -28.07 8.05
N ILE A 18 8.15 -27.00 7.99
CA ILE A 18 7.67 -25.64 8.32
C ILE A 18 6.52 -25.18 7.40
N PRO A 19 6.59 -25.36 6.06
CA PRO A 19 5.52 -24.88 5.18
C PRO A 19 4.13 -25.43 5.52
N ASP A 20 4.03 -26.73 5.80
CA ASP A 20 2.74 -27.36 6.12
C ASP A 20 2.23 -26.97 7.51
N ARG A 21 3.14 -26.84 8.48
CA ARG A 21 2.79 -26.30 9.81
C ARG A 21 2.29 -24.86 9.71
N TYR A 22 2.93 -24.04 8.89
CA TYR A 22 2.50 -22.66 8.66
C TYR A 22 1.12 -22.60 8.01
N ARG A 23 0.89 -23.36 6.93
CA ARG A 23 -0.43 -23.45 6.26
C ARG A 23 -1.52 -23.86 7.26
N THR A 24 -1.27 -24.93 8.02
CA THR A 24 -2.21 -25.43 9.04
C THR A 24 -2.52 -24.38 10.10
N GLY A 25 -1.50 -23.65 10.57
CA GLY A 25 -1.69 -22.57 11.54
C GLY A 25 -2.54 -21.42 11.00
N VAL A 26 -2.23 -20.94 9.78
CA VAL A 26 -2.97 -19.84 9.14
C VAL A 26 -4.43 -20.23 8.87
N SER A 27 -4.70 -21.45 8.42
CA SER A 27 -6.06 -21.92 8.17
C SER A 27 -6.96 -21.96 9.42
N ARG A 28 -6.37 -21.99 10.62
CA ARG A 28 -7.09 -21.96 11.91
C ARG A 28 -7.16 -20.56 12.53
N ALA A 29 -6.42 -19.59 11.98
CA ALA A 29 -6.32 -18.27 12.58
C ALA A 29 -7.56 -17.43 12.24
N ASP A 30 -8.34 -17.07 13.25
CA ASP A 30 -9.34 -16.00 13.16
C ASP A 30 -8.73 -14.67 13.63
N TRP A 31 -8.02 -14.01 12.73
CA TRP A 31 -7.44 -12.69 13.03
C TRP A 31 -8.46 -11.56 12.86
N ALA A 32 -9.45 -11.74 11.99
CA ALA A 32 -10.33 -10.67 11.54
C ALA A 32 -11.37 -10.29 12.59
N THR A 33 -11.97 -11.27 13.27
CA THR A 33 -12.97 -11.02 14.33
C THR A 33 -12.40 -10.19 15.48
N PRO A 34 -11.30 -10.57 16.15
CA PRO A 34 -10.75 -9.75 17.23
C PRO A 34 -10.24 -8.40 16.73
N ALA A 35 -9.64 -8.33 15.54
CA ALA A 35 -9.13 -7.09 14.97
C ALA A 35 -10.23 -6.09 14.56
N GLY A 36 -11.40 -6.59 14.15
CA GLY A 36 -12.55 -5.78 13.76
C GLY A 36 -13.49 -5.41 14.91
N SER A 37 -13.15 -5.78 16.15
CA SER A 37 -14.00 -5.52 17.31
C SER A 37 -13.97 -4.04 17.75
N ASP A 38 -15.05 -3.57 18.39
CA ASP A 38 -15.11 -2.23 18.99
C ASP A 38 -13.98 -1.99 20.01
N GLN A 39 -13.56 -3.05 20.71
CA GLN A 39 -12.44 -2.97 21.65
C GLN A 39 -11.11 -2.72 20.94
N ALA A 40 -10.90 -3.30 19.75
CA ALA A 40 -9.72 -3.03 18.94
C ALA A 40 -9.71 -1.57 18.45
N GLU A 41 -10.86 -1.05 18.00
CA GLU A 41 -11.00 0.36 17.60
C GLU A 41 -10.72 1.31 18.78
N LYS A 42 -11.26 1.01 19.97
CA LYS A 42 -10.98 1.77 21.19
C LYS A 42 -9.49 1.79 21.53
N ASN A 43 -8.84 0.62 21.53
CA ASN A 43 -7.41 0.50 21.80
C ASN A 43 -6.56 1.31 20.80
N PHE A 44 -6.98 1.33 19.53
CA PHE A 44 -6.36 2.14 18.50
C PHE A 44 -6.52 3.64 18.79
N ALA A 45 -7.74 4.10 19.06
CA ALA A 45 -8.03 5.50 19.37
C ALA A 45 -7.24 6.01 20.59
N ASP A 46 -7.17 5.23 21.66
CA ASP A 46 -6.42 5.56 22.87
C ASP A 46 -4.91 5.66 22.60
N SER A 47 -4.38 4.75 21.79
CA SER A 47 -2.97 4.75 21.41
C SER A 47 -2.62 5.92 20.50
N MET A 48 -3.48 6.24 19.53
CA MET A 48 -3.28 7.37 18.61
C MET A 48 -3.32 8.70 19.35
N SER A 49 -4.21 8.85 20.33
CA SER A 49 -4.26 10.03 21.20
C SER A 49 -2.91 10.29 21.88
N LYS A 50 -2.27 9.24 22.42
CA LYS A 50 -0.93 9.33 23.04
C LYS A 50 0.16 9.66 22.01
N VAL A 51 0.10 9.07 20.82
CA VAL A 51 1.04 9.33 19.72
C VAL A 51 1.00 10.80 19.27
N ILE A 52 -0.21 11.34 19.13
CA ILE A 52 -0.45 12.73 18.76
C ILE A 52 0.04 13.66 19.86
N ALA A 53 -0.38 13.44 21.11
CA ALA A 53 0.02 14.25 22.26
C ALA A 53 1.55 14.33 22.42
N SER A 54 2.25 13.21 22.21
CA SER A 54 3.71 13.14 22.30
C SER A 54 4.45 13.56 21.03
N LYS A 55 3.74 13.98 19.97
CA LYS A 55 4.32 14.29 18.64
C LYS A 55 5.26 13.19 18.13
N ARG A 56 4.97 11.91 18.43
CA ARG A 56 5.90 10.78 18.27
C ARG A 56 6.40 10.62 16.84
N ARG A 57 5.56 10.92 15.84
CA ARG A 57 5.96 10.94 14.42
C ARG A 57 7.13 11.89 14.19
N GLN A 58 7.01 13.13 14.63
CA GLN A 58 8.06 14.14 14.44
C GLN A 58 9.34 13.73 15.17
N ALA A 59 9.23 13.25 16.40
CA ALA A 59 10.37 12.80 17.18
C ALA A 59 11.13 11.64 16.50
N ASN A 60 10.41 10.66 15.94
CA ASN A 60 11.04 9.52 15.28
C ASN A 60 11.58 9.86 13.88
N VAL A 61 10.94 10.74 13.12
CA VAL A 61 11.49 11.20 11.82
C VAL A 61 12.86 11.85 12.01
N LYS A 62 13.05 12.60 13.09
CA LYS A 62 14.36 13.22 13.42
C LYS A 62 15.47 12.21 13.73
N LYS A 63 15.16 10.92 13.94
CA LYS A 63 16.16 9.87 14.22
C LYS A 63 16.83 9.32 12.96
N VAL A 64 16.28 9.60 11.79
CA VAL A 64 16.81 9.11 10.51
C VAL A 64 17.24 10.31 9.69
N SER A 65 18.49 10.31 9.24
CA SER A 65 18.99 11.37 8.36
C SER A 65 18.45 11.17 6.94
N ASN A 66 18.39 12.26 6.15
CA ASN A 66 17.99 12.16 4.75
C ASN A 66 18.94 11.25 3.94
N ALA A 67 20.24 11.31 4.22
CA ALA A 67 21.25 10.49 3.55
C ALA A 67 21.07 8.99 3.86
N GLU A 68 20.80 8.66 5.13
CA GLU A 68 20.52 7.28 5.54
C GLU A 68 19.25 6.75 4.88
N TRP A 69 18.17 7.54 4.87
CA TRP A 69 16.94 7.16 4.18
C TRP A 69 17.17 6.92 2.68
N GLN A 70 17.90 7.79 2.00
CA GLN A 70 18.22 7.66 0.57
C GLN A 70 19.01 6.38 0.29
N ALA A 71 20.04 6.08 1.10
CA ALA A 71 20.83 4.87 0.96
C ALA A 71 19.95 3.61 1.12
N LEU A 72 19.15 3.53 2.19
CA LEU A 72 18.27 2.39 2.42
C LEU A 72 17.20 2.24 1.33
N ALA A 73 16.62 3.33 0.85
CA ALA A 73 15.62 3.30 -0.21
C ALA A 73 16.21 2.78 -1.53
N ARG A 74 17.41 3.24 -1.89
CA ARG A 74 18.11 2.78 -3.09
C ARG A 74 18.50 1.31 -2.96
N ASP A 75 19.18 0.94 -1.88
CA ASP A 75 19.88 -0.33 -1.78
C ASP A 75 18.91 -1.48 -1.42
N LYS A 76 17.94 -1.24 -0.53
CA LYS A 76 16.94 -2.25 -0.14
C LYS A 76 15.66 -2.14 -0.95
N GLY A 77 15.15 -0.92 -1.10
CA GLY A 77 13.90 -0.68 -1.82
C GLY A 77 14.04 -0.96 -3.32
N GLY A 78 15.11 -0.45 -3.94
CA GLY A 78 15.41 -0.64 -5.36
C GLY A 78 15.53 -2.10 -5.76
N ALA A 79 16.12 -2.94 -4.90
CA ALA A 79 16.30 -4.36 -5.17
C ALA A 79 14.98 -5.14 -5.31
N VAL A 80 13.90 -4.70 -4.65
CA VAL A 80 12.62 -5.46 -4.58
C VAL A 80 11.45 -4.78 -5.29
N ILE A 81 11.55 -3.49 -5.62
CA ILE A 81 10.40 -2.72 -6.11
C ILE A 81 9.83 -3.26 -7.43
N GLY A 82 10.70 -3.72 -8.34
CA GLY A 82 10.27 -4.28 -9.62
C GLY A 82 9.44 -5.56 -9.47
N GLU A 83 9.85 -6.47 -8.59
CA GLU A 83 9.12 -7.71 -8.30
C GLU A 83 7.75 -7.42 -7.67
N ARG A 84 7.71 -6.48 -6.70
CA ARG A 84 6.45 -6.07 -6.06
C ARG A 84 5.48 -5.41 -7.04
N ILE A 85 5.99 -4.59 -7.97
CA ILE A 85 5.16 -4.01 -9.04
C ILE A 85 4.58 -5.13 -9.89
N ARG A 86 5.40 -6.08 -10.35
CA ARG A 86 4.92 -7.22 -11.17
C ARG A 86 3.82 -8.00 -10.46
N GLY A 87 3.99 -8.31 -9.17
CA GLY A 87 2.98 -9.01 -8.38
C GLY A 87 1.69 -8.21 -8.14
N ALA A 88 1.71 -6.88 -8.35
CA ALA A 88 0.54 -6.02 -8.23
C ALA A 88 -0.18 -5.76 -9.57
N LEU A 89 0.40 -6.15 -10.70
CA LEU A 89 -0.14 -5.83 -12.04
C LEU A 89 -1.55 -6.40 -12.24
N GLU A 90 -1.82 -7.63 -11.82
CA GLU A 90 -3.15 -8.23 -11.94
C GLU A 90 -4.20 -7.47 -11.14
N LYS A 91 -3.87 -7.07 -9.90
CA LYS A 91 -4.76 -6.28 -9.05
C LYS A 91 -5.00 -4.89 -9.66
N GLN A 92 -3.98 -4.27 -10.23
CA GLN A 92 -4.11 -3.00 -10.93
C GLN A 92 -5.03 -3.16 -12.14
N SER A 93 -4.81 -4.19 -12.96
CA SER A 93 -5.63 -4.46 -14.14
C SER A 93 -7.09 -4.73 -13.77
N ALA A 94 -7.33 -5.54 -12.74
CA ALA A 94 -8.68 -5.90 -12.32
C ALA A 94 -9.47 -4.74 -11.67
N ARG A 95 -8.79 -3.84 -10.95
CA ARG A 95 -9.47 -2.84 -10.10
C ARG A 95 -9.37 -1.41 -10.62
N TRP A 96 -8.25 -1.06 -11.25
CA TRP A 96 -8.01 0.31 -11.71
C TRP A 96 -8.33 0.48 -13.18
N SER A 97 -7.96 -0.47 -14.05
CA SER A 97 -8.17 -0.32 -15.50
C SER A 97 -9.63 -0.06 -15.89
N PRO A 98 -10.64 -0.75 -15.31
CA PRO A 98 -12.04 -0.46 -15.65
C PRO A 98 -12.49 0.96 -15.27
N ILE A 99 -11.92 1.53 -14.21
CA ILE A 99 -12.18 2.92 -13.80
C ILE A 99 -11.54 3.86 -14.82
N TYR A 100 -10.28 3.59 -15.17
CA TYR A 100 -9.53 4.38 -16.13
C TYR A 100 -10.20 4.41 -17.51
N ASP A 101 -10.65 3.26 -18.02
CA ASP A 101 -11.31 3.16 -19.32
C ASP A 101 -12.59 4.00 -19.39
N ARG A 102 -13.38 4.00 -18.31
CA ARG A 102 -14.58 4.84 -18.20
C ARG A 102 -14.25 6.33 -18.14
N VAL A 103 -13.19 6.69 -17.41
CA VAL A 103 -12.70 8.07 -17.34
C VAL A 103 -12.24 8.54 -18.72
N VAL A 104 -11.44 7.73 -19.43
CA VAL A 104 -10.97 8.06 -20.78
C VAL A 104 -12.14 8.21 -21.75
N ALA A 105 -13.14 7.33 -21.68
CA ALA A 105 -14.34 7.43 -22.50
C ALA A 105 -15.11 8.75 -22.27
N ASP A 106 -15.25 9.19 -21.01
CA ASP A 106 -15.92 10.45 -20.69
C ASP A 106 -15.08 11.68 -21.11
N ILE A 107 -13.76 11.63 -20.89
CA ILE A 107 -12.83 12.70 -21.33
C ILE A 107 -12.80 12.84 -22.85
N GLY A 108 -12.97 11.74 -23.58
CA GLY A 108 -13.07 11.73 -25.04
C GLY A 108 -14.28 12.50 -25.59
N ARG A 109 -15.31 12.73 -24.76
CA ARG A 109 -16.53 13.48 -25.12
C ARG A 109 -16.49 14.95 -24.71
N LEU A 110 -15.47 15.36 -23.96
CA LEU A 110 -15.32 16.76 -23.54
C LEU A 110 -14.95 17.65 -24.73
N PRO A 111 -15.38 18.94 -24.74
CA PRO A 111 -15.06 19.86 -25.83
C PRO A 111 -13.55 19.94 -26.11
N PRO A 112 -13.15 20.24 -27.37
CA PRO A 112 -11.75 20.34 -27.74
C PRO A 112 -11.03 21.47 -26.99
N ARG A 113 -9.71 21.36 -26.88
CA ARG A 113 -8.88 22.43 -26.33
C ARG A 113 -8.85 23.63 -27.27
N THR A 114 -8.76 24.82 -26.69
CA THR A 114 -8.56 26.10 -27.39
C THR A 114 -7.22 26.71 -26.99
N VAL A 115 -6.87 27.86 -27.56
CA VAL A 115 -5.69 28.64 -27.13
C VAL A 115 -5.92 29.42 -25.84
N ASP A 116 -7.19 29.61 -25.44
CA ASP A 116 -7.54 30.31 -24.20
C ASP A 116 -7.49 29.34 -23.01
N PHE A 117 -6.66 29.67 -22.02
CA PHE A 117 -6.47 28.81 -20.86
C PHE A 117 -7.72 28.72 -19.99
N ARG A 118 -8.54 29.78 -19.90
CA ARG A 118 -9.78 29.77 -19.09
C ARG A 118 -10.80 28.81 -19.69
N SER A 119 -10.98 28.88 -21.00
CA SER A 119 -11.81 27.94 -21.76
C SER A 119 -11.32 26.50 -21.59
N ASN A 120 -10.01 26.25 -21.62
CA ASN A 120 -9.45 24.92 -21.37
C ASN A 120 -9.73 24.38 -19.97
N ILE A 121 -9.69 25.23 -18.94
CA ILE A 121 -10.03 24.83 -17.56
C ILE A 121 -11.47 24.33 -17.52
N ASN A 122 -12.41 25.12 -18.03
CA ASN A 122 -13.83 24.78 -18.02
C ASN A 122 -14.14 23.57 -18.90
N ASN A 123 -13.61 23.56 -20.13
CA ASN A 123 -13.92 22.53 -21.12
C ASN A 123 -13.24 21.18 -20.83
N ARG A 124 -12.11 21.15 -20.10
CA ARG A 124 -11.32 19.92 -19.92
C ARG A 124 -11.05 19.59 -18.47
N VAL A 125 -10.50 20.52 -17.69
CA VAL A 125 -9.99 20.22 -16.34
C VAL A 125 -11.15 19.85 -15.41
N VAL A 126 -12.21 20.66 -15.39
CA VAL A 126 -13.39 20.40 -14.54
C VAL A 126 -14.00 19.03 -14.89
N GLY A 127 -14.34 18.79 -16.15
CA GLY A 127 -14.93 17.51 -16.59
C GLY A 127 -14.02 16.30 -16.36
N THR A 128 -12.69 16.46 -16.44
CA THR A 128 -11.74 15.40 -16.09
C THR A 128 -11.79 15.04 -14.61
N VAL A 129 -11.84 16.03 -13.73
CA VAL A 129 -11.93 15.81 -12.27
C VAL A 129 -13.26 15.16 -11.90
N GLU A 130 -14.35 15.61 -12.51
CA GLU A 130 -15.69 15.04 -12.30
C GLU A 130 -15.76 13.57 -12.76
N ALA A 131 -15.21 13.24 -13.93
CA ALA A 131 -15.13 11.86 -14.42
C ALA A 131 -14.38 10.95 -13.44
N TRP A 132 -13.23 11.40 -12.93
CA TRP A 132 -12.47 10.65 -11.92
C TRP A 132 -13.24 10.46 -10.62
N LYS A 133 -13.89 11.51 -10.11
CA LYS A 133 -14.69 11.45 -8.89
C LYS A 133 -15.86 10.46 -9.04
N LYS A 134 -16.55 10.50 -10.18
CA LYS A 134 -17.70 9.64 -10.51
C LYS A 134 -17.29 8.17 -10.55
N HIS A 135 -16.26 7.83 -11.33
CA HIS A 135 -15.88 6.43 -11.54
C HIS A 135 -15.06 5.83 -10.40
N SER A 136 -14.53 6.65 -9.50
CA SER A 136 -13.87 6.18 -8.26
C SER A 136 -14.82 6.02 -7.07
N GLY A 137 -16.12 6.26 -7.24
CA GLY A 137 -17.12 6.16 -6.17
C GLY A 137 -17.01 7.25 -5.11
N LYS A 138 -16.54 8.44 -5.50
CA LYS A 138 -16.34 9.61 -4.61
C LYS A 138 -17.22 10.80 -4.99
N LEU A 139 -18.31 10.53 -5.72
CA LEU A 139 -19.39 11.42 -6.14
C LEU A 139 -20.71 10.69 -5.89
#